data_AF-A0A5C5X2A4-F1
#
_entry.id   AF-A0A5C5X2A4-F1
#
_cell.length_a   1.000
_cell.length_b   1.000
_cell.length_c   1.000
_cell.angle_alpha   90.00
_cell.angle_beta   90.00
_cell.angle_gamma   90.00
#
_symmetry.space_group_name_H-M   'P 1'
#
loop_
_entity.id
_entity.type
_entity.pdbx_description
1 polymer ?
#
loop_
_entity_poly.entity_id
_entity_poly.type
_entity_poly.pdbx_seq_one_letter_code
_entity_poly.pdbx_strand_id
1 'polypeptide(L)'
;MTETGDSSSAHCPRYLSLVRFDFKSVPNDYHAKYPFMDTRRYIFFGEIPNMPGHCVVADHQTGQLYSGYHTENFVELTEDET
;
A
#
# COMPACT_ATOMS: atom_id res chain seq x y z
N MET A 1 -7.32 35.33 -5.00
CA MET A 1 -6.53 34.42 -4.15
C MET A 1 -7.18 33.06 -4.29
N THR A 2 -6.76 32.30 -5.29
CA THR A 2 -7.22 30.94 -5.53
C THR A 2 -6.37 30.01 -4.69
N GLU A 3 -7.02 29.31 -3.76
CA GLU A 3 -6.42 28.26 -2.95
C GLU A 3 -5.86 27.19 -3.89
N THR A 4 -4.54 27.09 -3.94
CA THR A 4 -3.84 25.97 -4.57
C THR A 4 -4.14 24.74 -3.75
N GLY A 5 -5.03 23.90 -4.28
CA GLY A 5 -5.33 22.58 -3.75
C GLY A 5 -4.03 21.82 -3.50
N ASP A 6 -3.90 21.39 -2.25
CA ASP A 6 -2.84 20.55 -1.73
C ASP A 6 -2.62 19.37 -2.70
N SER A 7 -1.45 19.31 -3.34
CA SER A 7 -1.05 18.11 -4.06
C SER A 7 -0.89 17.05 -3.00
N SER A 8 -1.87 16.15 -2.90
CA SER A 8 -1.85 15.08 -1.91
C SER A 8 -0.54 14.32 -2.04
N SER A 9 0.40 14.60 -1.12
CA SER A 9 1.49 13.68 -0.83
C SER A 9 0.85 12.31 -0.69
N ALA A 10 1.34 11.32 -1.45
CA ALA A 10 0.83 9.96 -1.35
C ALA A 10 0.93 9.55 0.12
N HIS A 11 -0.21 9.53 0.81
CA HIS A 11 -0.22 9.47 2.25
C HIS A 11 0.23 8.06 2.64
N CYS A 12 1.42 7.95 3.24
CA CYS A 12 1.90 6.68 3.78
C CYS A 12 0.80 6.08 4.68
N PRO A 13 0.37 4.82 4.47
CA PRO A 13 -0.66 4.19 5.29
C PRO A 13 -0.29 4.18 6.77
N ARG A 14 -1.28 4.14 7.66
CA ARG A 14 -1.03 4.11 9.10
C ARG A 14 -0.51 2.74 9.53
N TYR A 15 0.36 2.73 10.55
CA TYR A 15 0.84 1.48 11.15
C TYR A 15 -0.32 0.61 11.62
N LEU A 16 -0.29 -0.67 11.21
CA LEU A 16 -1.32 -1.70 11.42
C LEU A 16 -2.69 -1.41 10.77
N SER A 17 -2.76 -0.54 9.77
CA SER A 17 -3.99 -0.39 8.97
C SER A 17 -4.16 -1.54 7.97
N LEU A 18 -5.42 -1.81 7.60
CA LEU A 18 -5.71 -2.67 6.46
C LEU A 18 -5.54 -1.87 5.17
N VAL A 19 -4.82 -2.45 4.22
CA VAL A 19 -4.54 -1.86 2.92
C VAL A 19 -4.91 -2.84 1.80
N ARG A 20 -5.16 -2.31 0.62
CA ARG A 20 -5.17 -3.07 -0.65
C ARG A 20 -3.99 -2.63 -1.52
N PHE A 21 -3.53 -3.51 -2.39
CA PHE A 21 -2.57 -3.14 -3.42
C PHE A 21 -3.30 -2.39 -4.55
N ASP A 22 -2.76 -1.24 -4.96
CA ASP A 22 -3.33 -0.46 -6.05
C ASP A 22 -2.72 -0.85 -7.40
N PHE A 23 -3.35 -1.80 -8.09
CA PHE A 23 -2.90 -2.18 -9.43
C PHE A 23 -3.00 -1.06 -10.46
N LYS A 24 -3.79 0.00 -10.20
CA LYS A 24 -3.94 1.14 -11.11
C LYS A 24 -2.71 2.04 -11.11
N SER A 25 -1.93 2.05 -10.03
CA SER A 25 -0.68 2.80 -9.95
C SER A 25 0.49 2.11 -10.64
N VAL A 26 0.33 0.83 -11.03
CA VAL A 26 1.37 -0.01 -11.61
C VAL A 26 1.10 -0.29 -13.08
N PRO A 27 2.06 -0.12 -14.00
CA PRO A 27 1.89 -0.52 -15.40
C PRO A 27 1.56 -2.00 -15.53
N ASN A 28 0.64 -2.37 -16.44
CA ASN A 28 0.12 -3.74 -16.60
C ASN A 28 1.23 -4.80 -16.75
N ASP A 29 2.32 -4.49 -17.47
CA ASP A 29 3.45 -5.41 -17.68
C ASP A 29 4.18 -5.80 -16.38
N TYR A 30 3.95 -5.06 -15.30
CA TYR A 30 4.54 -5.31 -13.99
C TYR A 30 3.58 -6.00 -13.03
N HIS A 31 2.29 -6.13 -13.34
CA HIS A 31 1.31 -6.77 -12.44
C HIS A 31 1.72 -8.19 -12.07
N ALA A 32 2.19 -8.97 -13.05
CA ALA A 32 2.65 -10.36 -12.84
C ALA A 32 3.91 -10.49 -11.97
N LYS A 33 4.62 -9.38 -11.69
CA LYS A 33 5.81 -9.37 -10.84
C LYS A 33 5.49 -9.15 -9.36
N TYR A 34 4.27 -8.75 -9.04
CA TYR A 34 3.84 -8.54 -7.67
C TYR A 34 3.09 -9.77 -7.14
N PRO A 35 3.36 -10.23 -5.91
CA PRO A 35 2.69 -11.38 -5.32
C PRO A 35 1.31 -11.03 -4.73
N PHE A 36 0.77 -9.86 -5.08
CA PHE A 36 -0.47 -9.34 -4.50
C PHE A 36 -1.69 -9.71 -5.35
N MET A 37 -2.86 -9.64 -4.74
CA MET A 37 -4.14 -9.91 -5.39
C MET A 37 -5.12 -8.79 -5.08
N ASP A 38 -5.90 -8.36 -6.07
CA ASP A 38 -6.88 -7.27 -5.92
C ASP A 38 -7.99 -7.60 -4.89
N THR A 39 -8.28 -8.90 -4.75
CA THR A 39 -9.28 -9.42 -3.81
C THR A 39 -8.76 -9.61 -2.38
N ARG A 40 -7.43 -9.47 -2.15
CA ARG A 40 -6.84 -9.68 -0.82
C ARG A 40 -6.63 -8.36 -0.09
N ARG A 41 -6.54 -8.47 1.24
CA ARG A 41 -6.22 -7.37 2.16
C ARG A 41 -4.92 -7.68 2.88
N TYR A 42 -4.19 -6.62 3.20
CA TYR A 42 -2.89 -6.72 3.84
C TYR A 42 -2.85 -5.80 5.05
N ILE A 43 -2.10 -6.20 6.08
CA ILE A 43 -1.82 -5.38 7.25
C ILE A 43 -0.52 -4.63 6.99
N PHE A 44 -0.54 -3.31 7.08
CA PHE A 44 0.62 -2.47 6.89
C PHE A 44 1.48 -2.39 8.15
N PHE A 45 2.75 -2.78 8.09
CA PHE A 45 3.68 -2.74 9.23
C PHE A 45 4.56 -1.49 9.25
N GLY A 46 4.42 -0.59 8.30
CA GLY A 46 5.27 0.60 8.21
C GLY A 46 6.36 0.51 7.16
N GLU A 47 7.01 1.65 6.99
CA GLU A 47 8.20 1.81 6.17
C GLU A 47 9.43 1.21 6.86
N ILE A 48 10.35 0.64 6.09
CA ILE A 48 11.62 0.10 6.57
C ILE A 48 12.59 1.28 6.76
N PRO A 49 13.08 1.58 7.98
CA PRO A 49 13.89 2.78 8.23
C PRO A 49 15.14 2.91 7.35
N ASN A 50 15.72 1.79 6.94
CA ASN A 50 16.94 1.74 6.11
C ASN A 50 16.64 1.62 4.60
N MET A 51 15.36 1.57 4.20
CA MET A 51 14.93 1.52 2.80
C MET A 51 13.75 2.49 2.57
N PRO A 52 14.02 3.80 2.48
CA PRO A 52 12.96 4.79 2.31
C PRO A 52 12.06 4.49 1.11
N GLY A 53 10.76 4.71 1.27
CA GLY A 53 9.70 4.41 0.31
C GLY A 53 9.32 2.93 0.22
N HIS A 54 9.93 2.04 1.01
CA HIS A 54 9.62 0.60 1.00
C HIS A 54 9.03 0.16 2.33
N CYS A 55 8.01 -0.69 2.28
CA CYS A 55 7.27 -1.14 3.45
C CYS A 55 7.36 -2.65 3.68
N VAL A 56 6.83 -3.04 4.85
CA VAL A 56 6.48 -4.42 5.18
C VAL A 56 4.95 -4.51 5.25
N VAL A 57 4.38 -5.55 4.64
CA VAL A 57 2.96 -5.88 4.74
C VAL A 57 2.78 -7.37 5.02
N ALA A 58 1.72 -7.75 5.73
CA ALA A 58 1.32 -9.15 5.87
C ALA A 58 -0.02 -9.39 5.19
N ASP A 59 -0.17 -10.53 4.52
CA ASP A 59 -1.47 -11.01 4.08
C ASP A 59 -2.39 -11.24 5.29
N HIS A 60 -3.54 -10.56 5.33
CA HIS A 60 -4.43 -10.60 6.48
C HIS A 60 -5.00 -12.01 6.74
N GLN A 61 -5.19 -12.81 5.68
CA GLN A 61 -5.81 -14.13 5.79
C GLN A 61 -4.80 -15.23 6.13
N THR A 62 -3.62 -15.18 5.53
CA THR A 62 -2.61 -16.26 5.62
C THR A 62 -1.47 -15.94 6.57
N GLY A 63 -1.27 -14.67 6.95
CA GLY A 63 -0.14 -14.21 7.74
C GLY A 63 1.19 -14.17 6.97
N GLN A 64 1.19 -14.43 5.66
CA GLN A 64 2.39 -14.37 4.83
C GLN A 64 2.94 -12.94 4.80
N LEU A 65 4.22 -12.79 5.14
CA LEU A 65 4.92 -11.50 5.14
C LEU A 65 5.56 -11.20 3.78
N TYR A 66 5.47 -9.93 3.40
CA TYR A 66 6.08 -9.34 2.21
C TYR A 66 6.86 -8.11 2.65
N SER A 67 8.11 -7.97 2.19
CA SER A 67 8.97 -6.84 2.53
C SER A 67 9.66 -6.27 1.30
N GLY A 68 9.95 -4.97 1.32
CA GLY A 68 10.67 -4.31 0.24
C GLY A 68 9.78 -3.89 -0.94
N TYR A 69 8.49 -3.69 -0.71
CA TYR A 69 7.55 -3.18 -1.72
C TYR A 69 7.27 -1.69 -1.53
N HIS A 70 7.01 -0.97 -2.61
CA HIS A 70 6.79 0.48 -2.53
C HIS A 70 5.53 0.84 -1.76
N THR A 71 5.67 1.74 -0.80
CA THR A 71 4.56 2.21 0.06
C THR A 71 3.44 2.85 -0.78
N GLU A 72 3.78 3.58 -1.85
CA GLU A 72 2.80 4.26 -2.72
C GLU A 72 1.86 3.31 -3.47
N ASN A 73 2.20 2.02 -3.57
CA ASN A 73 1.35 1.01 -4.20
C ASN A 73 0.30 0.44 -3.23
N PHE A 74 0.23 0.92 -2.00
CA PHE A 74 -0.74 0.47 -1.01
C PHE A 74 -1.67 1.61 -0.63
N VAL A 75 -2.96 1.32 -0.67
CA VAL A 75 -4.03 2.26 -0.31
C VAL A 75 -4.74 1.72 0.92
N GLU A 76 -4.81 2.55 1.96
CA GLU A 76 -5.57 2.27 3.17
C GLU A 76 -7.05 2.13 2.86
N LEU A 77 -7.68 1.09 3.42
CA LEU A 77 -9.12 0.87 3.31
C LEU A 77 -9.86 1.89 4.17
N THR A 78 -11.01 2.34 3.68
CA THR A 78 -11.95 3.13 4.50
C THR A 78 -12.75 2.23 5.44
N GLU A 79 -13.42 2.81 6.43
CA GLU A 79 -14.29 2.07 7.36
C GLU A 79 -15.40 1.28 6.66
N ASP A 80 -15.87 1.76 5.50
CA ASP A 80 -16.90 1.08 4.70
C ASP A 80 -16.35 -0.12 3.90
N GLU A 81 -15.01 -0.23 3.78
CA GLU A 81 -14.31 -1.29 3.04
C GLU A 81 -13.69 -2.37 3.94
N THR A 82 -13.72 -2.17 5.27
CA THR A 82 -13.19 -3.11 6.28
C THR A 82 -14.20 -4.14 6.75
#